data_AF-A0A7S0LMM6-F1
#
_entry.id   AF-A0A7S0LMM6-F1
#
_cell.length_a   1.000
_cell.length_b   1.000
_cell.length_c   1.000
_cell.angle_alpha   90.00
_cell.angle_beta   90.00
_cell.angle_gamma   90.00
#
_symmetry.space_group_name_H-M   'P 1'
#
loop_
_entity.id
_entity.type
_entity.pdbx_description
1 polymer ?
#
loop_
_entity_poly.entity_id
_entity_poly.type
_entity_poly.pdbx_seq_one_letter_code
_entity_poly.pdbx_strand_id
1 'polypeptide(L)'
;LRQPPAASSDTPLSMAARALLALLAGLSQTAYADWTGVLGLNFDSDEDIEQRTMQCPTGFITGLQVKSGRDHRTDMDMYDFKLKCGSRWGAWSGMTFKDFKEEKAFECPMKMHVTGLSVRRGRKEFGDVDTYDFKLQCSGVWQEYMGLDVYGEKQQASKECPSGTMAWAWKSYRGFVSRGDFDAYEFELNCKSAADAQQAVRKMPPLRDIGLVNNVFHWSVDNVVTWLNALGLGEHGPAFAANKLQGDVIFLLLESHLQEMGMYKIGDRLYFMEELTQLHDSTKAWAKALNVQLTSTRSLPSLSRSGLPGQVVSWSVKEVAVWVRELGLPEWVGVFREHRIQGDVMFSLNEQNLQEMGVTAIGDRLYLVDCLQSLYEELTAWKKKQEAAMQRVAVDPTRMLGGGASGAGYASAGATSAGSASSGALLQKLLAQGYSMKEILALVQARPDLMAQLGLGGRTGGR
;
A
#
# COMPACT_ATOMS: atom_id res chain seq x y z
N LEU A 1 -88.79 -0.93 -26.76
CA LEU A 1 -87.61 -1.12 -25.88
C LEU A 1 -86.42 -1.42 -26.79
N ARG A 2 -85.67 -0.37 -27.17
CA ARG A 2 -84.54 -0.47 -28.11
C ARG A 2 -83.29 -0.92 -27.35
N GLN A 3 -82.69 -2.04 -27.76
CA GLN A 3 -81.34 -2.43 -27.36
C GLN A 3 -80.30 -1.52 -28.03
N PRO A 4 -79.20 -1.14 -27.34
CA PRO A 4 -78.08 -0.44 -27.98
C PRO A 4 -77.09 -1.43 -28.63
N PRO A 5 -76.31 -0.99 -29.63
CA PRO A 5 -75.39 -1.83 -30.40
C PRO A 5 -73.98 -1.87 -29.80
N ALA A 6 -73.24 -2.89 -30.25
CA ALA A 6 -71.83 -3.13 -30.00
C ALA A 6 -70.93 -1.97 -30.45
N ALA A 7 -69.92 -1.63 -29.62
CA ALA A 7 -68.83 -0.73 -29.96
C ALA A 7 -67.53 -1.54 -30.07
N SER A 8 -67.03 -1.64 -31.29
CA SER A 8 -65.63 -1.90 -31.63
C SER A 8 -64.81 -0.62 -31.43
N SER A 9 -63.66 -0.72 -30.76
CA SER A 9 -62.61 0.30 -30.87
C SER A 9 -61.24 -0.34 -30.71
N ASP A 10 -60.63 -0.68 -31.84
CA ASP A 10 -59.18 -0.75 -31.97
C ASP A 10 -58.61 0.66 -31.79
N THR A 11 -57.72 0.83 -30.81
CA THR A 11 -56.82 1.98 -30.73
C THR A 11 -55.38 1.51 -30.91
N PRO A 12 -54.58 2.16 -31.77
CA PRO A 12 -53.18 1.79 -31.97
C PRO A 12 -52.38 2.26 -30.76
N LEU A 13 -51.98 1.31 -29.91
CA LEU A 13 -50.95 1.54 -28.90
C LEU A 13 -49.65 1.94 -29.63
N SER A 14 -49.37 3.24 -29.59
CA SER A 14 -48.19 3.92 -30.10
C SER A 14 -46.91 3.12 -29.81
N MET A 15 -46.02 3.02 -30.82
CA MET A 15 -44.65 2.49 -30.66
C MET A 15 -43.90 3.12 -29.47
N ALA A 16 -44.28 4.34 -29.04
CA ALA A 16 -43.72 5.00 -27.88
C ALA A 16 -43.99 4.24 -26.56
N ALA A 17 -45.13 3.56 -26.43
CA ALA A 17 -45.45 2.77 -25.23
C ALA A 17 -44.61 1.49 -25.14
N ARG A 18 -44.28 0.87 -26.28
CA ARG A 18 -43.35 -0.28 -26.34
C ARG A 18 -41.90 0.14 -26.14
N ALA A 19 -41.51 1.33 -26.61
CA ALA A 19 -40.19 1.90 -26.33
C ALA A 19 -40.03 2.29 -24.85
N LEU A 20 -41.06 2.84 -24.20
CA LEU A 20 -41.01 3.16 -22.77
C LEU A 20 -40.93 1.92 -21.88
N LEU A 21 -41.62 0.82 -22.24
CA LEU A 21 -41.52 -0.45 -21.50
C LEU A 21 -40.17 -1.14 -21.70
N ALA A 22 -39.51 -0.96 -22.86
CA ALA A 22 -38.13 -1.42 -23.07
C ALA A 22 -37.08 -0.54 -22.34
N LEU A 23 -37.35 0.76 -22.19
CA LEU A 23 -36.51 1.69 -21.41
C LEU A 23 -36.69 1.55 -19.90
N LEU A 24 -37.86 1.09 -19.44
CA LEU A 24 -38.12 0.78 -18.02
C LEU A 24 -37.66 -0.62 -17.59
N ALA A 25 -37.42 -1.53 -18.53
CA ALA A 25 -36.73 -2.81 -18.25
C ALA A 25 -35.19 -2.67 -18.19
N GLY A 26 -34.66 -1.52 -18.61
CA GLY A 26 -33.22 -1.23 -18.64
C GLY A 26 -32.69 -0.40 -17.46
N LEU A 27 -33.53 -0.09 -16.47
CA LEU A 27 -33.14 0.71 -15.31
C LEU A 27 -33.26 -0.12 -14.03
N SER A 28 -32.13 -0.22 -13.32
CA SER A 28 -31.94 -0.80 -11.98
C SER A 28 -31.99 -2.33 -11.86
N GLN A 29 -30.99 -3.01 -12.42
CA GLN A 29 -30.29 -4.02 -11.61
C GLN A 29 -29.15 -3.29 -10.90
N THR A 30 -29.45 -2.65 -9.77
CA THR A 30 -28.39 -2.41 -8.78
C THR A 30 -27.95 -3.80 -8.34
N ALA A 31 -26.80 -4.27 -8.84
CA ALA A 31 -26.23 -5.52 -8.40
C ALA A 31 -25.82 -5.33 -6.94
N TYR A 32 -26.71 -5.70 -6.02
CA TYR A 32 -26.35 -5.81 -4.63
C TYR A 32 -25.19 -6.82 -4.51
N ALA A 33 -24.40 -6.63 -3.48
CA ALA A 33 -23.25 -7.46 -3.17
C ALA A 33 -23.68 -8.89 -2.87
N ASP A 34 -23.79 -9.72 -3.91
CA ASP A 34 -24.37 -11.04 -3.79
C ASP A 34 -23.27 -12.08 -3.58
N TRP A 35 -23.53 -12.95 -2.61
CA TRP A 35 -22.73 -14.15 -2.41
C TRP A 35 -23.03 -15.13 -3.54
N THR A 36 -22.00 -15.78 -4.08
CA THR A 36 -22.12 -16.77 -5.17
C THR A 36 -22.87 -18.04 -4.78
N GLY A 37 -23.24 -18.16 -3.51
CA GLY A 37 -23.45 -19.44 -2.82
C GLY A 37 -22.14 -20.23 -2.69
N VAL A 38 -22.21 -21.33 -1.95
CA VAL A 38 -21.09 -22.26 -1.74
C VAL A 38 -20.57 -22.83 -3.07
N LEU A 39 -19.30 -23.26 -3.14
CA LEU A 39 -18.75 -23.84 -4.38
C LEU A 39 -19.42 -25.14 -4.78
N GLY A 40 -19.83 -25.95 -3.81
CA GLY A 40 -20.39 -27.29 -4.04
C GLY A 40 -19.36 -28.40 -3.87
N LEU A 41 -18.42 -28.23 -2.94
CA LEU A 41 -17.67 -29.34 -2.37
C LEU A 41 -18.59 -30.13 -1.43
N ASN A 42 -18.38 -31.44 -1.29
CA ASN A 42 -19.17 -32.19 -0.31
C ASN A 42 -18.72 -31.74 1.07
N PHE A 43 -19.64 -31.15 1.83
CA PHE A 43 -19.36 -30.53 3.11
C PHE A 43 -20.34 -31.08 4.15
N ASP A 44 -19.80 -31.84 5.10
CA ASP A 44 -20.51 -32.39 6.24
C ASP A 44 -19.70 -32.10 7.51
N SER A 45 -20.38 -31.99 8.65
CA SER A 45 -19.76 -31.80 9.95
C SER A 45 -20.63 -32.45 11.02
N ASP A 46 -20.04 -33.23 11.92
CA ASP A 46 -20.68 -33.65 13.17
C ASP A 46 -20.32 -32.75 14.36
N GLU A 47 -19.35 -31.86 14.17
CA GLU A 47 -18.94 -30.80 15.10
C GLU A 47 -19.43 -29.40 14.65
N ASP A 48 -19.25 -28.41 15.52
CA ASP A 48 -19.55 -27.01 15.22
C ASP A 48 -18.73 -26.49 14.02
N ILE A 49 -19.41 -25.88 13.06
CA ILE A 49 -18.79 -25.35 11.84
C ILE A 49 -18.06 -24.03 12.16
N GLU A 50 -16.74 -24.01 11.94
CA GLU A 50 -15.97 -22.77 12.02
C GLU A 50 -16.17 -21.95 10.74
N GLN A 51 -16.59 -20.68 10.90
CA GLN A 51 -16.78 -19.75 9.79
C GLN A 51 -15.90 -18.50 9.98
N ARG A 52 -15.24 -18.07 8.89
CA ARG A 52 -14.54 -16.78 8.82
C ARG A 52 -14.89 -16.04 7.55
N THR A 53 -15.14 -14.73 7.68
CA THR A 53 -15.42 -13.83 6.56
C THR A 53 -14.34 -12.76 6.50
N MET A 54 -13.71 -12.61 5.34
CA MET A 54 -12.73 -11.59 5.06
C MET A 54 -13.28 -10.67 3.98
N GLN A 55 -13.10 -9.36 4.16
CA GLN A 55 -13.55 -8.35 3.21
C GLN A 55 -12.35 -7.47 2.84
N CYS A 56 -12.21 -7.14 1.56
CA CYS A 56 -11.27 -6.11 1.16
C CYS A 56 -11.81 -4.73 1.58
N PRO A 57 -11.09 -3.99 2.45
CA PRO A 57 -11.55 -2.68 2.91
C PRO A 57 -11.66 -1.68 1.76
N THR A 58 -10.75 -1.77 0.80
CA THR A 58 -10.73 -0.97 -0.42
C THR A 58 -10.53 -1.88 -1.63
N GLY A 59 -11.37 -1.68 -2.65
CA GLY A 59 -11.27 -2.39 -3.92
C GLY A 59 -11.68 -3.86 -3.86
N PHE A 60 -10.91 -4.70 -4.56
CA PHE A 60 -11.22 -6.10 -4.82
C PHE A 60 -10.06 -7.00 -4.45
N ILE A 61 -10.38 -8.29 -4.29
CA ILE A 61 -9.37 -9.33 -4.07
C ILE A 61 -8.49 -9.40 -5.32
N THR A 62 -7.19 -9.35 -5.14
CA THR A 62 -6.16 -9.46 -6.19
C THR A 62 -5.23 -10.63 -5.96
N GLY A 63 -5.42 -11.39 -4.89
CA GLY A 63 -4.59 -12.55 -4.56
C GLY A 63 -5.09 -13.28 -3.33
N LEU A 64 -4.60 -14.50 -3.17
CA LEU A 64 -4.90 -15.37 -2.04
C LEU A 64 -3.61 -16.06 -1.61
N GLN A 65 -3.40 -16.11 -0.31
CA GLN A 65 -2.32 -16.81 0.35
C GLN A 65 -2.94 -17.79 1.33
N VAL A 66 -2.46 -19.04 1.29
CA VAL A 66 -2.98 -20.16 2.05
C VAL A 66 -1.82 -20.80 2.78
N LYS A 67 -1.99 -21.04 4.07
CA LYS A 67 -1.10 -21.91 4.85
C LYS A 67 -1.87 -23.16 5.27
N SER A 68 -1.20 -24.30 5.21
CA SER A 68 -1.71 -25.59 5.67
C SER A 68 -0.90 -26.07 6.88
N GLY A 69 -1.55 -26.83 7.75
CA GLY A 69 -0.98 -27.42 8.94
C GLY A 69 -1.76 -28.66 9.34
N ARG A 70 -1.24 -29.42 10.31
CA ARG A 70 -1.91 -30.63 10.81
C ARG A 70 -1.64 -30.85 12.28
N ASP A 71 -2.68 -30.98 13.09
CA ASP A 71 -2.52 -31.37 14.49
C ASP A 71 -2.53 -32.88 14.66
N HIS A 72 -1.35 -33.47 14.82
CA HIS A 72 -1.20 -34.93 15.01
C HIS A 72 -1.90 -35.49 16.25
N ARG A 73 -2.33 -34.66 17.21
CA ARG A 73 -3.04 -35.13 18.40
C ARG A 73 -4.52 -35.39 18.14
N THR A 74 -5.11 -34.57 17.29
CA THR A 74 -6.53 -34.59 16.94
C THR A 74 -6.78 -35.10 15.53
N ASP A 75 -5.69 -35.36 14.81
CA ASP A 75 -5.64 -35.79 13.42
C ASP A 75 -6.32 -34.87 12.42
N MET A 76 -6.42 -33.58 12.77
CA MET A 76 -7.09 -32.56 11.96
C MET A 76 -6.13 -31.83 11.00
N ASP A 77 -6.54 -31.68 9.74
CA ASP A 77 -5.90 -30.86 8.71
C ASP A 77 -6.47 -29.43 8.67
N MET A 78 -5.59 -28.46 8.90
CA MET A 78 -5.97 -27.07 9.12
C MET A 78 -5.48 -26.16 7.99
N TYR A 79 -6.37 -25.29 7.52
CA TYR A 79 -6.08 -24.28 6.51
C TYR A 79 -6.54 -22.92 7.00
N ASP A 80 -5.68 -21.92 6.82
CA ASP A 80 -5.99 -20.53 7.14
C ASP A 80 -5.57 -19.67 5.95
N PHE A 81 -6.29 -18.57 5.76
CA PHE A 81 -6.36 -17.84 4.50
C PHE A 81 -6.02 -16.38 4.71
N LYS A 82 -5.42 -15.76 3.70
CA LYS A 82 -5.08 -14.35 3.71
C LYS A 82 -5.33 -13.80 2.32
N LEU A 83 -6.05 -12.68 2.25
CA LEU A 83 -6.37 -12.05 0.97
C LEU A 83 -5.37 -10.95 0.64
N LYS A 84 -5.09 -10.77 -0.65
CA LYS A 84 -4.51 -9.55 -1.17
C LYS A 84 -5.63 -8.65 -1.67
N CYS A 85 -5.66 -7.41 -1.21
CA CYS A 85 -6.60 -6.38 -1.61
C CYS A 85 -5.83 -5.26 -2.31
N GLY A 86 -6.06 -5.09 -3.61
CA GLY A 86 -5.25 -4.19 -4.43
C GLY A 86 -3.77 -4.61 -4.45
N SER A 87 -2.90 -3.81 -3.85
CA SER A 87 -1.45 -4.08 -3.77
C SER A 87 -1.00 -4.72 -2.44
N ARG A 88 -1.90 -4.86 -1.45
CA ARG A 88 -1.53 -5.20 -0.07
C ARG A 88 -2.15 -6.50 0.42
N TRP A 89 -1.37 -7.25 1.18
CA TRP A 89 -1.84 -8.44 1.90
C TRP A 89 -2.51 -8.03 3.22
N GLY A 90 -3.72 -8.54 3.47
CA GLY A 90 -4.48 -8.30 4.70
C GLY A 90 -4.00 -9.16 5.87
N ALA A 91 -4.78 -9.21 6.95
CA ALA A 91 -4.55 -10.15 8.04
C ALA A 91 -4.94 -11.58 7.64
N TRP A 92 -4.41 -12.57 8.34
CA TRP A 92 -4.93 -13.95 8.28
C TRP A 92 -6.39 -13.98 8.74
N SER A 93 -7.17 -14.92 8.20
CA SER A 93 -8.60 -15.05 8.46
C SER A 93 -8.90 -15.39 9.91
N GLY A 94 -7.92 -15.94 10.63
CA GLY A 94 -8.07 -16.37 12.02
C GLY A 94 -8.86 -17.66 12.15
N MET A 95 -8.83 -18.52 11.12
CA MET A 95 -9.26 -19.91 11.23
C MET A 95 -8.34 -20.63 12.22
N THR A 96 -8.88 -21.55 13.01
CA THR A 96 -8.08 -22.34 13.97
C THR A 96 -6.98 -23.07 13.23
N PHE A 97 -5.74 -22.84 13.64
CA PHE A 97 -4.55 -23.31 12.93
C PHE A 97 -3.47 -23.74 13.91
N LYS A 98 -2.81 -24.86 13.60
CA LYS A 98 -1.72 -25.43 14.39
C LYS A 98 -0.74 -26.18 13.49
N ASP A 99 0.50 -26.31 13.96
CA ASP A 99 1.51 -27.20 13.38
C ASP A 99 1.68 -27.00 11.86
N PHE A 100 2.30 -25.86 11.52
CA PHE A 100 2.55 -25.41 10.15
C PHE A 100 3.25 -26.47 9.29
N LYS A 101 2.73 -26.69 8.07
CA LYS A 101 3.31 -27.57 7.06
C LYS A 101 3.87 -26.79 5.87
N GLU A 102 3.02 -26.05 5.17
CA GLU A 102 3.41 -25.28 3.99
C GLU A 102 2.57 -24.01 3.79
N GLU A 103 3.09 -23.09 2.97
CA GLU A 103 2.43 -21.86 2.58
C GLU A 103 2.60 -21.62 1.09
N LYS A 104 1.50 -21.24 0.42
CA LYS A 104 1.50 -20.83 -0.99
C LYS A 104 0.73 -19.55 -1.15
N ALA A 105 1.17 -18.72 -2.08
CA ALA A 105 0.51 -17.47 -2.43
C ALA A 105 0.40 -17.34 -3.94
N PHE A 106 -0.73 -16.81 -4.38
CA PHE A 106 -0.94 -16.45 -5.77
C PHE A 106 -1.52 -15.04 -5.86
N GLU A 107 -1.00 -14.29 -6.82
CA GLU A 107 -1.40 -12.92 -7.10
C GLU A 107 -1.84 -12.81 -8.55
N CYS A 108 -2.99 -12.18 -8.79
CA CYS A 108 -3.43 -11.86 -10.13
C CYS A 108 -2.45 -10.90 -10.81
N PRO A 109 -2.06 -11.16 -12.07
CA PRO A 109 -1.11 -10.31 -12.78
C PRO A 109 -1.70 -8.92 -13.07
N MET A 110 -0.83 -7.91 -13.19
CA MET A 110 -1.14 -6.60 -13.81
C MET A 110 -2.49 -5.95 -13.42
N LYS A 111 -2.72 -5.67 -12.13
CA LYS A 111 -3.95 -5.01 -11.62
C LYS A 111 -5.25 -5.78 -11.95
N MET A 112 -5.16 -7.06 -12.32
CA MET A 112 -6.34 -7.90 -12.48
C MET A 112 -6.92 -8.26 -11.10
N HIS A 113 -8.22 -8.55 -11.10
CA HIS A 113 -8.96 -8.86 -9.88
C HIS A 113 -9.47 -10.29 -9.94
N VAL A 114 -9.66 -10.90 -8.77
CA VAL A 114 -10.26 -12.22 -8.67
C VAL A 114 -11.73 -12.12 -9.10
N THR A 115 -12.12 -12.93 -10.07
CA THR A 115 -13.49 -13.07 -10.55
C THR A 115 -14.03 -14.49 -10.35
N GLY A 116 -13.24 -15.39 -9.78
CA GLY A 116 -13.66 -16.77 -9.57
C GLY A 116 -12.66 -17.55 -8.75
N LEU A 117 -13.14 -18.64 -8.18
CA LEU A 117 -12.39 -19.58 -7.35
C LEU A 117 -12.71 -21.00 -7.79
N SER A 118 -11.67 -21.82 -7.89
CA SER A 118 -11.78 -23.26 -8.11
C SER A 118 -10.91 -23.96 -7.08
N VAL A 119 -11.46 -24.98 -6.43
CA VAL A 119 -10.79 -25.73 -5.37
C VAL A 119 -10.78 -27.19 -5.76
N ARG A 120 -9.63 -27.85 -5.57
CA ARG A 120 -9.49 -29.29 -5.62
C ARG A 120 -9.30 -29.83 -4.22
N ARG A 121 -9.94 -30.95 -3.95
CA ARG A 121 -9.80 -31.71 -2.72
C ARG A 121 -9.33 -33.12 -3.04
N GLY A 122 -8.34 -33.59 -2.28
CA GLY A 122 -7.87 -34.96 -2.28
C GLY A 122 -7.87 -35.53 -0.87
N ARG A 123 -7.76 -36.85 -0.77
CA ARG A 123 -7.54 -37.55 0.48
C ARG A 123 -6.48 -38.63 0.32
N LYS A 124 -5.55 -38.67 1.26
CA LYS A 124 -4.61 -39.77 1.44
C LYS A 124 -5.17 -40.73 2.48
N GLU A 125 -5.65 -41.89 2.00
CA GLU A 125 -6.26 -42.92 2.85
C GLU A 125 -5.29 -43.44 3.95
N PHE A 126 -3.98 -43.41 3.69
CA PHE A 126 -2.99 -43.79 4.68
C PHE A 126 -2.55 -42.58 5.51
N GLY A 127 -3.01 -42.54 6.76
CA GLY A 127 -2.79 -41.46 7.70
C GLY A 127 -3.79 -40.32 7.56
N ASP A 128 -4.98 -40.60 6.98
CA ASP A 128 -6.17 -39.74 6.98
C ASP A 128 -5.88 -38.25 6.71
N VAL A 129 -5.22 -37.98 5.58
CA VAL A 129 -4.82 -36.62 5.21
C VAL A 129 -5.73 -36.03 4.15
N ASP A 130 -6.48 -34.99 4.52
CA ASP A 130 -7.30 -34.19 3.63
C ASP A 130 -6.50 -33.01 3.06
N THR A 131 -6.48 -32.95 1.74
CA THR A 131 -5.60 -32.05 0.99
C THR A 131 -6.39 -31.13 0.08
N TYR A 132 -5.97 -29.88 -0.01
CA TYR A 132 -6.66 -28.85 -0.79
C TYR A 132 -5.67 -28.03 -1.62
N ASP A 133 -6.03 -27.75 -2.87
CA ASP A 133 -5.33 -26.78 -3.70
C ASP A 133 -6.31 -25.84 -4.40
N PHE A 134 -5.84 -24.61 -4.63
CA PHE A 134 -6.67 -23.48 -5.00
C PHE A 134 -6.23 -22.94 -6.36
N LYS A 135 -7.22 -22.45 -7.11
CA LYS A 135 -7.02 -21.85 -8.43
C LYS A 135 -7.91 -20.62 -8.50
N LEU A 136 -7.33 -19.49 -8.85
CA LEU A 136 -8.07 -18.24 -9.01
C LEU A 136 -8.38 -17.99 -10.49
N GLN A 137 -9.52 -17.36 -10.74
CA GLN A 137 -9.79 -16.72 -12.02
C GLN A 137 -9.48 -15.23 -11.88
N CYS A 138 -8.59 -14.71 -12.72
CA CYS A 138 -8.22 -13.30 -12.73
C CYS A 138 -8.86 -12.63 -13.95
N SER A 139 -9.77 -11.69 -13.72
CA SER A 139 -10.55 -10.97 -14.74
C SER A 139 -11.05 -11.87 -15.89
N GLY A 140 -11.65 -13.01 -15.54
CA GLY A 140 -12.20 -13.99 -16.50
C GLY A 140 -11.21 -15.03 -17.01
N VAL A 141 -9.94 -14.96 -16.64
CA VAL A 141 -8.90 -15.93 -17.06
C VAL A 141 -8.49 -16.81 -15.89
N TRP A 142 -8.76 -18.12 -16.00
CA TRP A 142 -8.33 -19.11 -15.02
C TRP A 142 -6.81 -19.27 -15.02
N GLN A 143 -6.20 -19.14 -13.85
CA GLN A 143 -4.75 -19.24 -13.64
C GLN A 143 -4.34 -20.69 -13.36
N GLU A 144 -3.06 -20.98 -13.13
CA GLU A 144 -2.67 -22.30 -12.64
C GLU A 144 -3.05 -22.48 -11.17
N TYR A 145 -3.08 -23.74 -10.73
CA TYR A 145 -3.22 -24.05 -9.30
C TYR A 145 -1.99 -23.55 -8.53
N MET A 146 -2.17 -23.22 -7.25
CA MET A 146 -1.09 -22.67 -6.42
C MET A 146 0.04 -23.68 -6.14
N GLY A 147 -0.25 -24.97 -6.30
CA GLY A 147 0.72 -26.04 -6.12
C GLY A 147 0.88 -26.42 -4.66
N LEU A 148 -0.23 -26.49 -3.92
CA LEU A 148 -0.31 -27.22 -2.66
C LEU A 148 -0.40 -28.72 -2.96
N ASP A 149 0.12 -29.56 -2.06
CA ASP A 149 0.09 -31.01 -2.27
C ASP A 149 -1.35 -31.54 -2.23
N VAL A 150 -1.81 -32.19 -3.32
CA VAL A 150 -3.10 -32.90 -3.37
C VAL A 150 -2.86 -34.38 -3.60
N TYR A 151 -3.28 -35.23 -2.66
CA TYR A 151 -3.17 -36.68 -2.78
C TYR A 151 -4.52 -37.30 -3.13
N GLY A 152 -4.55 -38.16 -4.15
CA GLY A 152 -5.76 -38.93 -4.48
C GLY A 152 -6.98 -38.04 -4.71
N GLU A 153 -6.85 -37.03 -5.59
CA GLU A 153 -7.91 -36.06 -5.93
C GLU A 153 -9.29 -36.74 -6.04
N LYS A 154 -10.23 -36.31 -5.19
CA LYS A 154 -11.58 -36.87 -5.10
C LYS A 154 -12.64 -35.93 -5.67
N GLN A 155 -12.42 -34.62 -5.55
CA GLN A 155 -13.42 -33.63 -5.93
C GLN A 155 -12.79 -32.33 -6.41
N GLN A 156 -13.46 -31.68 -7.37
CA GLN A 156 -13.18 -30.33 -7.79
C GLN A 156 -14.50 -29.55 -7.88
N ALA A 157 -14.51 -28.31 -7.38
CA ALA A 157 -15.65 -27.40 -7.53
C ALA A 157 -15.16 -25.99 -7.85
N SER A 158 -15.97 -25.22 -8.59
CA SER A 158 -15.62 -23.88 -9.04
C SER A 158 -16.84 -22.96 -9.08
N LYS A 159 -16.64 -21.70 -8.69
CA LYS A 159 -17.63 -20.63 -8.81
C LYS A 159 -16.98 -19.39 -9.39
N GLU A 160 -17.75 -18.71 -10.24
CA GLU A 160 -17.38 -17.43 -10.84
C GLU A 160 -18.35 -16.35 -10.36
N CYS A 161 -17.82 -15.15 -10.18
CA CYS A 161 -18.61 -13.96 -9.99
C CYS A 161 -19.49 -13.71 -11.23
N PRO A 162 -20.71 -13.17 -11.06
CA PRO A 162 -21.53 -12.73 -12.18
C PRO A 162 -20.76 -11.81 -13.14
N SER A 163 -21.09 -11.86 -14.44
CA SER A 163 -20.41 -11.06 -15.45
C SER A 163 -20.39 -9.57 -15.09
N GLY A 164 -19.20 -8.96 -15.16
CA GLY A 164 -19.00 -7.54 -14.81
C GLY A 164 -18.80 -7.26 -13.32
N THR A 165 -18.78 -8.29 -12.48
CA THR A 165 -18.48 -8.17 -11.03
C THR A 165 -17.15 -8.83 -10.68
N MET A 166 -16.57 -8.40 -9.57
CA MET A 166 -15.29 -8.90 -9.04
C MET A 166 -15.46 -9.28 -7.57
N ALA A 167 -14.69 -10.26 -7.13
CA ALA A 167 -14.71 -10.73 -5.75
C ALA A 167 -14.15 -9.63 -4.84
N TRP A 168 -14.94 -9.21 -3.85
CA TRP A 168 -14.53 -8.22 -2.85
C TRP A 168 -14.47 -8.82 -1.44
N ALA A 169 -15.16 -9.93 -1.21
CA ALA A 169 -15.11 -10.67 0.04
C ALA A 169 -15.00 -12.17 -0.21
N TRP A 170 -14.47 -12.84 0.79
CA TRP A 170 -14.26 -14.27 0.85
C TRP A 170 -14.84 -14.80 2.16
N LYS A 171 -15.49 -15.96 2.11
CA LYS A 171 -15.92 -16.68 3.29
C LYS A 171 -15.44 -18.12 3.21
N SER A 172 -14.85 -18.58 4.31
CA SER A 172 -14.45 -19.97 4.51
C SER A 172 -15.32 -20.61 5.58
N TYR A 173 -15.65 -21.88 5.36
CA TYR A 173 -16.26 -22.78 6.33
C TYR A 173 -15.34 -23.97 6.55
N ARG A 174 -15.20 -24.42 7.79
CA ARG A 174 -14.60 -25.71 8.13
C ARG A 174 -15.57 -26.54 8.96
N GLY A 175 -15.78 -27.77 8.51
CA GLY A 175 -16.47 -28.81 9.24
C GLY A 175 -15.52 -29.97 9.51
N PHE A 176 -15.88 -30.79 10.48
CA PHE A 176 -15.15 -32.02 10.81
C PHE A 176 -16.15 -33.16 10.96
N VAL A 177 -15.83 -34.32 10.39
CA VAL A 177 -16.58 -35.55 10.61
C VAL A 177 -15.68 -36.51 11.38
N SER A 178 -16.05 -36.76 12.63
CA SER A 178 -15.30 -37.60 13.56
C SER A 178 -15.19 -39.04 13.09
N ARG A 179 -16.20 -39.56 12.40
CA ARG A 179 -16.14 -40.92 11.85
C ARG A 179 -15.33 -40.92 10.56
N GLY A 180 -14.05 -41.31 10.70
CA GLY A 180 -13.11 -41.37 9.60
C GLY A 180 -12.35 -40.07 9.40
N ASP A 181 -12.20 -39.24 10.45
CA ASP A 181 -11.26 -38.12 10.53
C ASP A 181 -11.21 -37.31 9.23
N PHE A 182 -12.32 -36.62 8.94
CA PHE A 182 -12.48 -35.88 7.68
C PHE A 182 -12.66 -34.39 7.91
N ASP A 183 -11.71 -33.61 7.43
CA ASP A 183 -11.74 -32.15 7.44
C ASP A 183 -12.34 -31.61 6.15
N ALA A 184 -13.56 -31.09 6.24
CA ALA A 184 -14.29 -30.52 5.12
C ALA A 184 -14.14 -29.00 5.09
N TYR A 185 -13.76 -28.46 3.93
CA TYR A 185 -13.78 -27.02 3.69
C TYR A 185 -14.73 -26.66 2.55
N GLU A 186 -15.40 -25.53 2.71
CA GLU A 186 -16.27 -24.94 1.70
C GLU A 186 -16.07 -23.42 1.68
N PHE A 187 -16.36 -22.78 0.53
CA PHE A 187 -16.10 -21.35 0.37
C PHE A 187 -17.19 -20.63 -0.41
N GLU A 188 -17.26 -19.33 -0.19
CA GLU A 188 -18.11 -18.42 -0.95
C GLU A 188 -17.33 -17.15 -1.33
N LEU A 189 -17.62 -16.63 -2.52
CA LEU A 189 -17.20 -15.30 -2.92
C LEU A 189 -18.39 -14.35 -2.79
N ASN A 190 -18.13 -13.13 -2.32
CA ASN A 190 -19.08 -12.03 -2.50
C ASN A 190 -18.59 -11.14 -3.62
N CYS A 191 -19.45 -10.88 -4.60
CA CYS A 191 -19.10 -10.19 -5.83
C CYS A 191 -19.83 -8.85 -5.92
N LYS A 192 -19.11 -7.81 -6.36
CA LYS A 192 -19.63 -6.46 -6.57
C LYS A 192 -19.16 -5.91 -7.91
N SER A 193 -19.94 -5.02 -8.52
CA SER A 193 -19.47 -4.30 -9.71
C SER A 193 -18.38 -3.28 -9.36
N ALA A 194 -17.59 -2.87 -10.36
CA ALA A 194 -16.63 -1.78 -10.21
C ALA A 194 -17.29 -0.49 -9.69
N ALA A 195 -18.52 -0.21 -10.14
CA ALA A 195 -19.28 0.97 -9.74
C ALA A 195 -19.71 0.92 -8.27
N ASP A 196 -20.14 -0.26 -7.79
CA ASP A 196 -20.58 -0.44 -6.40
C ASP A 196 -19.41 -0.43 -5.40
N ALA A 197 -18.25 -0.98 -5.79
CA ALA A 197 -17.03 -0.87 -4.98
C ALA A 197 -16.50 0.56 -4.92
N GLN A 198 -16.68 1.36 -5.98
CA GLN A 198 -16.31 2.78 -5.99
C GLN A 198 -17.27 3.65 -5.14
N GLN A 199 -18.53 3.23 -4.94
CA GLN A 199 -19.49 3.92 -4.06
C GLN A 199 -19.32 3.58 -2.58
N ALA A 200 -18.71 2.42 -2.25
CA ALA A 200 -18.47 2.00 -0.87
C ALA A 200 -17.24 2.68 -0.22
N VAL A 201 -16.30 3.19 -1.01
CA VAL A 201 -15.17 3.98 -0.51
C VAL A 201 -15.64 5.43 -0.36
N ARG A 202 -15.53 6.01 0.83
CA ARG A 202 -15.64 7.46 1.03
C ARG A 202 -14.57 8.13 0.18
N LYS A 203 -14.91 8.50 -1.06
CA LYS A 203 -13.94 8.99 -2.02
C LYS A 203 -13.44 10.34 -1.54
N MET A 204 -12.19 10.39 -1.08
CA MET A 204 -11.56 11.65 -0.75
C MET A 204 -11.54 12.52 -2.02
N PRO A 205 -12.02 13.77 -1.95
CA PRO A 205 -11.86 14.70 -3.06
C PRO A 205 -10.37 14.83 -3.42
N PRO A 206 -10.02 15.07 -4.69
CA PRO A 206 -8.64 15.39 -5.07
C PRO A 206 -8.03 16.44 -4.13
N LEU A 207 -6.77 16.26 -3.71
CA LEU A 207 -6.13 17.13 -2.72
C LEU A 207 -6.23 18.63 -3.06
N ARG A 208 -6.10 18.97 -4.35
CA ARG A 208 -6.24 20.35 -4.83
C ARG A 208 -7.63 20.95 -4.59
N ASP A 209 -8.68 20.12 -4.64
CA ASP A 209 -10.07 20.57 -4.50
C ASP A 209 -10.35 20.96 -3.03
N ILE A 210 -9.57 20.42 -2.09
CA ILE A 210 -9.56 20.80 -0.67
C ILE A 210 -8.39 21.74 -0.31
N GLY A 211 -7.73 22.34 -1.32
CA GLY A 211 -6.67 23.32 -1.12
C GLY A 211 -5.33 22.76 -0.63
N LEU A 212 -5.13 21.43 -0.76
CA LEU A 212 -3.91 20.76 -0.34
C LEU A 212 -2.98 20.46 -1.52
N VAL A 213 -1.66 20.54 -1.27
CA VAL A 213 -0.63 20.23 -2.25
C VAL A 213 -0.40 18.71 -2.34
N ASN A 214 0.01 18.21 -3.51
CA ASN A 214 0.26 16.77 -3.70
C ASN A 214 1.50 16.26 -2.95
N ASN A 215 2.48 17.14 -2.67
CA ASN A 215 3.65 16.74 -1.92
C ASN A 215 3.35 16.80 -0.41
N VAL A 216 2.91 15.68 0.14
CA VAL A 216 2.51 15.57 1.55
C VAL A 216 3.66 15.87 2.49
N PHE A 217 4.92 15.63 2.10
CA PHE A 217 6.09 15.94 2.95
C PHE A 217 6.26 17.44 3.27
N HIS A 218 5.52 18.32 2.60
CA HIS A 218 5.48 19.76 2.89
C HIS A 218 4.21 20.21 3.62
N TRP A 219 3.34 19.28 4.01
CA TRP A 219 2.12 19.63 4.73
C TRP A 219 2.45 20.12 6.14
N SER A 220 1.93 21.29 6.46
CA SER A 220 1.88 21.77 7.83
C SER A 220 0.87 20.97 8.67
N VAL A 221 0.87 21.20 9.98
CA VAL A 221 -0.17 20.72 10.88
C VAL A 221 -1.57 21.10 10.37
N ASP A 222 -1.75 22.34 9.91
CA ASP A 222 -3.06 22.82 9.41
C ASP A 222 -3.49 22.08 8.14
N ASN A 223 -2.54 21.69 7.28
CA ASN A 223 -2.83 20.87 6.11
C ASN A 223 -3.30 19.47 6.52
N VAL A 224 -2.68 18.87 7.54
CA VAL A 224 -3.12 17.59 8.12
C VAL A 224 -4.52 17.70 8.71
N VAL A 225 -4.82 18.77 9.45
CA VAL A 225 -6.18 19.01 10.00
C VAL A 225 -7.21 19.22 8.89
N THR A 226 -6.86 19.95 7.83
CA THR A 226 -7.71 20.13 6.65
C THR A 226 -8.02 18.79 5.98
N TRP A 227 -7.01 17.92 5.86
CA TRP A 227 -7.18 16.57 5.33
C TRP A 227 -8.11 15.73 6.22
N LEU A 228 -7.93 15.74 7.54
CA LEU A 228 -8.82 15.06 8.49
C LEU A 228 -10.28 15.53 8.38
N ASN A 229 -10.50 16.83 8.22
CA ASN A 229 -11.83 17.40 7.98
C ASN A 229 -12.47 16.83 6.71
N ALA A 230 -11.69 16.73 5.61
CA ALA A 230 -12.17 16.16 4.35
C ALA A 230 -12.51 14.66 4.46
N LEU A 231 -11.84 13.92 5.35
CA LEU A 231 -12.15 12.53 5.66
C LEU A 231 -13.38 12.36 6.59
N GLY A 232 -13.92 13.45 7.14
CA GLY A 232 -14.92 13.39 8.20
C GLY A 232 -14.36 12.95 9.56
N LEU A 233 -13.04 13.03 9.73
CA LEU A 233 -12.31 12.77 10.98
C LEU A 233 -11.89 14.08 11.69
N GLY A 234 -12.56 15.18 11.36
CA GLY A 234 -12.23 16.53 11.83
C GLY A 234 -12.22 16.68 13.36
N GLU A 235 -13.01 15.87 14.08
CA GLU A 235 -13.02 15.87 15.56
C GLU A 235 -11.65 15.53 16.17
N HIS A 236 -10.82 14.78 15.44
CA HIS A 236 -9.46 14.41 15.87
C HIS A 236 -8.40 15.46 15.53
N GLY A 237 -8.75 16.49 14.74
CA GLY A 237 -7.84 17.55 14.32
C GLY A 237 -7.08 18.24 15.46
N PRO A 238 -7.74 18.65 16.55
CA PRO A 238 -7.07 19.27 17.70
C PRO A 238 -5.99 18.38 18.33
N ALA A 239 -6.22 17.05 18.41
CA ALA A 239 -5.26 16.12 18.95
C ALA A 239 -4.03 15.97 18.04
N PHE A 240 -4.22 15.93 16.72
CA PHE A 240 -3.12 15.94 15.76
C PHE A 240 -2.30 17.22 15.83
N ALA A 241 -2.98 18.36 16.01
CA ALA A 241 -2.32 19.65 16.15
C ALA A 241 -1.52 19.77 17.45
N ALA A 242 -2.11 19.36 18.59
CA ALA A 242 -1.42 19.33 19.88
C ALA A 242 -0.17 18.44 19.85
N ASN A 243 -0.19 17.38 19.06
CA ASN A 243 0.94 16.46 18.89
C ASN A 243 1.88 16.82 17.71
N LYS A 244 1.72 18.01 17.13
CA LYS A 244 2.57 18.55 16.05
C LYS A 244 2.74 17.58 14.87
N LEU A 245 1.67 16.90 14.48
CA LEU A 245 1.72 15.96 13.36
C LEU A 245 1.67 16.69 12.02
N GLN A 246 2.78 16.62 11.31
CA GLN A 246 2.98 17.24 9.98
C GLN A 246 3.19 16.14 8.94
N GLY A 247 3.18 16.49 7.66
CA GLY A 247 3.17 15.49 6.60
C GLY A 247 4.47 14.69 6.43
N ASP A 248 5.59 15.16 6.97
CA ASP A 248 6.86 14.40 6.98
C ASP A 248 6.87 13.26 8.02
N VAL A 249 6.15 13.41 9.13
CA VAL A 249 6.07 12.41 10.22
C VAL A 249 4.75 11.66 10.28
N ILE A 250 3.69 12.13 9.62
CA ILE A 250 2.38 11.48 9.68
C ILE A 250 2.44 10.04 9.15
N PHE A 251 3.34 9.74 8.22
CA PHE A 251 3.56 8.40 7.68
C PHE A 251 4.33 7.46 8.63
N LEU A 252 4.86 7.98 9.74
CA LEU A 252 5.51 7.20 10.80
C LEU A 252 4.51 6.79 11.90
N LEU A 253 3.25 7.24 11.81
CA LEU A 253 2.23 6.89 12.79
C LEU A 253 1.90 5.39 12.76
N LEU A 254 1.72 4.84 13.96
CA LEU A 254 1.20 3.51 14.21
C LEU A 254 -0.19 3.63 14.82
N GLU A 255 -0.96 2.54 14.82
CA GLU A 255 -2.28 2.50 15.45
C GLU A 255 -2.21 2.87 16.96
N SER A 256 -1.15 2.45 17.66
CA SER A 256 -0.91 2.78 19.06
C SER A 256 -0.81 4.28 19.31
N HIS A 257 -0.21 5.04 18.38
CA HIS A 257 -0.12 6.50 18.50
C HIS A 257 -1.50 7.15 18.38
N LEU A 258 -2.37 6.61 17.52
CA LEU A 258 -3.75 7.08 17.41
C LEU A 258 -4.51 6.86 18.73
N GLN A 259 -4.30 5.72 19.39
CA GLN A 259 -4.87 5.46 20.71
C GLN A 259 -4.32 6.42 21.77
N GLU A 260 -3.01 6.65 21.80
CA GLU A 260 -2.37 7.60 22.72
C GLU A 260 -2.95 9.02 22.57
N MET A 261 -3.27 9.44 21.35
CA MET A 261 -3.90 10.75 21.06
C MET A 261 -5.40 10.81 21.32
N GLY A 262 -6.03 9.71 21.75
CA GLY A 262 -7.47 9.68 22.07
C GLY A 262 -8.40 9.18 20.98
N MET A 263 -7.87 8.65 19.87
CA MET A 263 -8.68 8.06 18.79
C MET A 263 -9.10 6.62 19.15
N TYR A 264 -10.02 6.47 20.11
CA TYR A 264 -10.41 5.16 20.65
C TYR A 264 -11.40 4.37 19.77
N LYS A 265 -12.11 5.03 18.86
CA LYS A 265 -13.01 4.35 17.91
C LYS A 265 -12.20 3.51 16.92
N ILE A 266 -12.35 2.19 16.96
CA ILE A 266 -11.62 1.27 16.07
C ILE A 266 -11.89 1.56 14.59
N GLY A 267 -13.13 1.93 14.25
CA GLY A 267 -13.51 2.29 12.88
C GLY A 267 -12.73 3.50 12.36
N ASP A 268 -12.60 4.55 13.17
CA ASP A 268 -11.85 5.75 12.81
C ASP A 268 -10.37 5.46 12.62
N ARG A 269 -9.76 4.64 13.51
CA ARG A 269 -8.36 4.26 13.38
C ARG A 269 -8.10 3.44 12.12
N LEU A 270 -8.90 2.41 11.86
CA LEU A 270 -8.76 1.59 10.67
C LEU A 270 -8.96 2.42 9.40
N TYR A 271 -9.95 3.32 9.40
CA TYR A 271 -10.19 4.22 8.29
C TYR A 271 -9.04 5.20 8.07
N PHE A 272 -8.53 5.83 9.13
CA PHE A 272 -7.37 6.72 9.05
C PHE A 272 -6.13 6.00 8.51
N MET A 273 -5.80 4.82 9.03
CA MET A 273 -4.62 4.05 8.60
C MET A 273 -4.72 3.64 7.13
N GLU A 274 -5.93 3.31 6.67
CA GLU A 274 -6.19 3.01 5.27
C GLU A 274 -5.98 4.24 4.37
N GLU A 275 -6.58 5.38 4.72
CA GLU A 275 -6.46 6.63 3.97
C GLU A 275 -5.04 7.19 3.99
N LEU A 276 -4.33 7.09 5.12
CA LEU A 276 -2.92 7.46 5.23
C LEU A 276 -2.05 6.67 4.26
N THR A 277 -2.33 5.38 4.10
CA THR A 277 -1.59 4.55 3.15
C THR A 277 -1.90 4.92 1.70
N GLN A 278 -3.17 5.13 1.37
CA GLN A 278 -3.57 5.59 0.02
C GLN A 278 -2.93 6.94 -0.32
N LEU A 279 -2.87 7.85 0.64
CA LEU A 279 -2.23 9.16 0.50
C LEU A 279 -0.72 9.03 0.24
N HIS A 280 -0.05 8.15 0.96
CA HIS A 280 1.37 7.87 0.75
C HIS A 280 1.66 7.30 -0.65
N ASP A 281 0.88 6.31 -1.08
CA ASP A 281 1.03 5.69 -2.40
C ASP A 281 0.77 6.70 -3.53
N SER A 282 -0.24 7.55 -3.35
CA SER A 282 -0.57 8.64 -4.28
C SER A 282 0.57 9.67 -4.36
N THR A 283 1.16 10.04 -3.22
CA THR A 283 2.31 10.95 -3.14
C THR A 283 3.53 10.37 -3.85
N LYS A 284 3.83 9.08 -3.65
CA LYS A 284 4.93 8.39 -4.34
C LYS A 284 4.70 8.28 -5.83
N ALA A 285 3.48 7.95 -6.26
CA ALA A 285 3.13 7.87 -7.68
C ALA A 285 3.28 9.24 -8.36
N TRP A 286 2.81 10.31 -7.71
CA TRP A 286 2.97 11.69 -8.16
C TRP A 286 4.45 12.08 -8.29
N ALA A 287 5.26 11.82 -7.27
CA ALA A 287 6.68 12.13 -7.26
C ALA A 287 7.43 11.40 -8.38
N LYS A 288 7.13 10.11 -8.57
CA LYS A 288 7.71 9.29 -9.65
C LYS A 288 7.31 9.81 -11.03
N ALA A 289 6.05 10.23 -11.21
CA ALA A 289 5.57 10.74 -12.50
C ALA A 289 6.27 12.04 -12.90
N LEU A 290 6.62 12.88 -11.93
CA LEU A 290 7.29 14.17 -12.14
C LEU A 290 8.82 14.11 -11.98
N ASN A 291 9.38 12.93 -11.66
CA ASN A 291 10.79 12.77 -11.32
C ASN A 291 11.25 13.76 -10.22
N VAL A 292 10.40 13.94 -9.21
CA VAL A 292 10.68 14.77 -8.02
C VAL A 292 11.13 13.87 -6.89
N GLN A 293 12.21 14.24 -6.23
CA GLN A 293 12.62 13.57 -5.01
C GLN A 293 11.74 14.04 -3.85
N LEU A 294 11.16 13.09 -3.12
CA LEU A 294 10.45 13.38 -1.88
C LEU A 294 11.48 13.65 -0.79
N THR A 295 11.56 14.91 -0.35
CA THR A 295 12.41 15.34 0.75
C THR A 295 11.54 15.94 1.84
N SER A 296 11.78 15.54 3.08
CA SER A 296 11.14 16.16 4.24
C SER A 296 11.46 17.66 4.29
N THR A 297 10.51 18.46 4.78
CA THR A 297 10.76 19.86 5.15
C THR A 297 11.78 20.00 6.28
N ARG A 298 11.91 18.96 7.12
CA ARG A 298 12.88 18.91 8.19
C ARG A 298 14.02 17.96 7.80
N SER A 299 15.18 18.53 7.51
CA SER A 299 16.38 17.78 7.12
C SER A 299 17.37 17.69 8.27
N LEU A 300 18.18 16.63 8.28
CA LEU A 300 19.33 16.56 9.17
C LEU A 300 20.22 17.79 9.03
N PRO A 301 20.68 18.39 10.14
CA PRO A 301 21.55 19.53 10.09
C PRO A 301 22.92 19.09 9.58
N SER A 302 23.52 19.93 8.73
CA SER A 302 24.89 19.71 8.29
C SER A 302 25.83 19.90 9.48
N LEU A 303 26.48 18.82 9.91
CA LEU A 303 27.35 18.82 11.10
C LEU A 303 28.43 19.89 11.01
N SER A 304 29.12 19.98 9.86
CA SER A 304 30.17 20.96 9.62
C SER A 304 29.67 22.40 9.68
N ARG A 305 28.47 22.68 9.14
CA ARG A 305 27.87 24.03 9.20
C ARG A 305 27.43 24.40 10.61
N SER A 306 27.04 23.39 11.40
CA SER A 306 26.62 23.54 12.79
C SER A 306 27.79 23.57 13.77
N GLY A 307 29.03 23.48 13.28
CA GLY A 307 30.23 23.40 14.12
C GLY A 307 30.34 22.12 14.95
N LEU A 308 29.61 21.07 14.58
CA LEU A 308 29.58 19.79 15.28
C LEU A 308 30.67 18.85 14.71
N PRO A 309 31.41 18.12 15.56
CA PRO A 309 32.42 17.18 15.08
C PRO A 309 31.76 15.96 14.42
N GLY A 310 32.42 15.38 13.41
CA GLY A 310 31.90 14.19 12.71
C GLY A 310 31.91 12.90 13.55
N GLN A 311 32.65 12.87 14.66
CA GLN A 311 32.67 11.74 15.58
C GLN A 311 31.51 11.85 16.57
N VAL A 312 30.30 11.49 16.12
CA VAL A 312 29.07 11.68 16.90
C VAL A 312 29.08 10.92 18.22
N VAL A 313 29.67 9.72 18.25
CA VAL A 313 29.74 8.89 19.47
C VAL A 313 30.51 9.59 20.61
N SER A 314 31.41 10.53 20.32
CA SER A 314 32.13 11.30 21.33
C SER A 314 31.49 12.64 21.66
N TRP A 315 30.27 12.91 21.18
CA TRP A 315 29.58 14.15 21.48
C TRP A 315 29.25 14.27 22.97
N SER A 316 29.66 15.39 23.53
CA SER A 316 29.22 15.86 24.83
C SER A 316 27.75 16.26 24.84
N VAL A 317 27.17 16.40 26.03
CA VAL A 317 25.80 16.92 26.23
C VAL A 317 25.60 18.27 25.53
N LYS A 318 26.64 19.10 25.45
CA LYS A 318 26.58 20.42 24.80
C LYS A 318 26.43 20.30 23.29
N GLU A 319 27.12 19.36 22.67
CA GLU A 319 27.05 19.11 21.22
C GLU A 319 25.71 18.48 20.84
N VAL A 320 25.23 17.51 21.61
CA VAL A 320 23.87 16.96 21.45
C VAL A 320 22.82 18.07 21.56
N ALA A 321 22.96 18.98 22.54
CA ALA A 321 22.07 20.13 22.69
C ALA A 321 22.11 21.12 21.50
N VAL A 322 23.26 21.27 20.82
CA VAL A 322 23.35 22.05 19.59
C VAL A 322 22.64 21.31 18.46
N TRP A 323 22.87 20.01 18.31
CA TRP A 323 22.20 19.19 17.29
C TRP A 323 20.67 19.24 17.40
N VAL A 324 20.11 19.05 18.61
CA VAL A 324 18.65 19.16 18.85
C VAL A 324 18.11 20.55 18.49
N ARG A 325 18.87 21.62 18.75
CA ARG A 325 18.46 22.97 18.33
C ARG A 325 18.45 23.11 16.81
N GLU A 326 19.46 22.61 16.12
CA GLU A 326 19.59 22.69 14.66
C GLU A 326 18.57 21.82 13.92
N LEU A 327 17.99 20.81 14.58
CA LEU A 327 16.80 20.09 14.10
C LEU A 327 15.52 20.94 14.13
N GLY A 328 15.57 22.15 14.69
CA GLY A 328 14.38 22.98 14.90
C GLY A 328 13.56 22.58 16.13
N LEU A 329 14.19 21.93 17.11
CA LEU A 329 13.57 21.48 18.36
C LEU A 329 14.17 22.16 19.62
N PRO A 330 14.32 23.49 19.66
CA PRO A 330 14.98 24.19 20.77
C PRO A 330 14.34 23.95 22.14
N GLU A 331 13.04 23.67 22.20
CA GLU A 331 12.29 23.39 23.42
C GLU A 331 12.77 22.11 24.14
N TRP A 332 13.25 21.12 23.38
CA TRP A 332 13.70 19.84 23.94
C TRP A 332 15.15 19.85 24.38
N VAL A 333 15.89 20.94 24.11
CA VAL A 333 17.30 21.08 24.52
C VAL A 333 17.46 21.00 26.04
N GLY A 334 16.52 21.55 26.81
CA GLY A 334 16.53 21.48 28.28
C GLY A 334 16.46 20.03 28.77
N VAL A 335 15.51 19.27 28.23
CA VAL A 335 15.28 17.86 28.54
C VAL A 335 16.52 17.00 28.27
N PHE A 336 17.13 17.14 27.09
CA PHE A 336 18.35 16.39 26.74
C PHE A 336 19.53 16.71 27.68
N ARG A 337 19.63 17.96 28.16
CA ARG A 337 20.66 18.37 29.12
C ARG A 337 20.42 17.80 30.51
N GLU A 338 19.18 17.85 30.98
CA GLU A 338 18.78 17.35 32.29
C GLU A 338 19.04 15.84 32.43
N HIS A 339 18.67 15.08 31.39
CA HIS A 339 18.91 13.64 31.32
C HIS A 339 20.34 13.26 30.89
N ARG A 340 21.23 14.25 30.70
CA ARG A 340 22.66 14.06 30.36
C ARG A 340 22.88 13.19 29.12
N ILE A 341 22.06 13.36 28.08
CA ILE A 341 22.19 12.61 26.84
C ILE A 341 23.49 13.01 26.12
N GLN A 342 24.34 12.02 25.84
CA GLN A 342 25.62 12.14 25.14
C GLN A 342 25.64 11.23 23.91
N GLY A 343 26.60 11.43 23.02
CA GLY A 343 26.65 10.79 21.71
C GLY A 343 26.71 9.26 21.72
N ASP A 344 27.25 8.66 22.77
CA ASP A 344 27.33 7.22 22.99
C ASP A 344 25.97 6.59 23.35
N VAL A 345 25.16 7.30 24.14
CA VAL A 345 23.82 6.86 24.57
C VAL A 345 22.74 7.33 23.59
N MET A 346 22.98 8.41 22.83
CA MET A 346 21.99 9.06 21.98
C MET A 346 21.37 8.11 20.93
N PHE A 347 22.12 7.16 20.38
CA PHE A 347 21.60 6.17 19.42
C PHE A 347 20.80 5.02 20.05
N SER A 348 20.77 4.95 21.39
CA SER A 348 19.95 3.97 22.13
C SER A 348 18.57 4.52 22.50
N LEU A 349 18.33 5.81 22.28
CA LEU A 349 17.03 6.44 22.51
C LEU A 349 16.00 5.87 21.53
N ASN A 350 14.93 5.34 22.10
CA ASN A 350 13.71 5.00 21.38
C ASN A 350 12.56 5.93 21.80
N GLU A 351 11.40 5.75 21.18
CA GLU A 351 10.21 6.56 21.47
C GLU A 351 9.79 6.52 22.94
N GLN A 352 9.84 5.34 23.58
CA GLN A 352 9.49 5.19 24.99
C GLN A 352 10.45 5.98 25.89
N ASN A 353 11.76 5.94 25.62
CA ASN A 353 12.72 6.73 26.39
C ASN A 353 12.48 8.24 26.22
N LEU A 354 12.17 8.70 25.01
CA LEU A 354 11.84 10.11 24.77
C LEU A 354 10.56 10.53 25.50
N GLN A 355 9.56 9.66 25.55
CA GLN A 355 8.34 9.89 26.33
C GLN A 355 8.64 9.96 27.83
N GLU A 356 9.45 9.04 28.36
CA GLU A 356 9.89 9.03 29.77
C GLU A 356 10.71 10.28 30.14
N MET A 357 11.46 10.83 29.20
CA MET A 357 12.19 12.09 29.35
C MET A 357 11.26 13.33 29.30
N GLY A 358 9.97 13.16 28.98
CA GLY A 358 9.00 14.25 28.91
C GLY A 358 8.80 14.87 27.53
N VAL A 359 9.32 14.25 26.46
CA VAL A 359 8.96 14.62 25.07
C VAL A 359 7.55 14.09 24.79
N THR A 360 6.53 14.88 25.12
CA THR A 360 5.13 14.43 25.10
C THR A 360 4.50 14.45 23.72
N ALA A 361 4.89 15.38 22.84
CA ALA A 361 4.33 15.48 21.50
C ALA A 361 4.80 14.33 20.60
N ILE A 362 3.87 13.50 20.13
CA ILE A 362 4.19 12.32 19.29
C ILE A 362 4.98 12.72 18.04
N GLY A 363 4.60 13.81 17.36
CA GLY A 363 5.29 14.26 16.15
C GLY A 363 6.76 14.63 16.37
N ASP A 364 7.10 15.15 17.55
CA ASP A 364 8.49 15.46 17.91
C ASP A 364 9.27 14.20 18.26
N ARG A 365 8.65 13.24 18.96
CA ARG A 365 9.28 11.93 19.25
C ARG A 365 9.62 11.17 17.98
N LEU A 366 8.64 11.03 17.07
CA LEU A 366 8.81 10.33 15.81
C LEU A 366 9.88 11.01 14.95
N TYR A 367 9.88 12.34 14.90
CA TYR A 367 10.91 13.09 14.18
C TYR A 367 12.31 12.89 14.76
N LEU A 368 12.45 12.92 16.10
CA LEU A 368 13.73 12.68 16.77
C LEU A 368 14.26 11.28 16.47
N VAL A 369 13.42 10.24 16.57
CA VAL A 369 13.81 8.86 16.26
C VAL A 369 14.26 8.73 14.80
N ASP A 370 13.51 9.31 13.86
CA ASP A 370 13.87 9.29 12.43
C ASP A 370 15.20 10.00 12.15
N CYS A 371 15.45 11.13 12.82
CA CYS A 371 16.73 11.86 12.72
C CYS A 371 17.89 11.08 13.33
N LEU A 372 17.69 10.43 14.48
CA LEU A 372 18.71 9.59 15.10
C LEU A 372 19.11 8.42 14.20
N GLN A 373 18.12 7.77 13.60
CA GLN A 373 18.32 6.69 12.64
C GLN A 373 19.08 7.19 11.40
N SER A 374 18.63 8.30 10.82
CA SER A 374 19.27 8.90 9.64
C SER A 374 20.71 9.32 9.92
N LEU A 375 20.99 9.90 11.10
CA LEU A 375 22.35 10.30 11.50
C LEU A 375 23.26 9.07 11.68
N TYR A 376 22.74 7.99 12.25
CA TYR A 376 23.47 6.73 12.38
C TYR A 376 23.84 6.12 11.01
N GLU A 377 22.90 6.17 10.06
CA GLU A 377 23.12 5.71 8.68
C GLU A 377 24.19 6.55 7.97
N GLU A 378 24.17 7.88 8.10
CA GLU A 378 25.21 8.75 7.55
C GLU A 378 26.61 8.41 8.10
N LEU A 379 26.71 8.13 9.40
CA LEU A 379 27.98 7.78 10.07
C LEU A 379 28.51 6.41 9.63
N THR A 380 27.64 5.41 9.55
CA THR A 380 28.04 4.06 9.14
C THR A 380 28.38 4.00 7.66
N ALA A 381 27.69 4.78 6.82
CA ALA A 381 28.04 4.94 5.41
C ALA A 381 29.40 5.63 5.23
N TRP A 382 29.72 6.64 6.06
CA TRP A 382 31.02 7.29 6.05
C TRP A 382 32.16 6.35 6.46
N LYS A 383 31.98 5.58 7.54
CA LYS A 383 32.96 4.56 7.97
C LYS A 383 33.25 3.53 6.87
N LYS A 384 32.21 2.98 6.24
CA LYS A 384 32.36 2.04 5.11
C LYS A 384 33.09 2.66 3.92
N LYS A 385 32.83 3.93 3.59
CA LYS A 385 33.58 4.64 2.54
C LYS A 385 35.05 4.83 2.90
N GLN A 386 35.35 5.15 4.15
CA GLN A 386 36.72 5.33 4.64
C GLN A 386 37.49 4.00 4.65
N GLU A 387 36.88 2.92 5.12
CA GLU A 387 37.44 1.56 5.10
C GLU A 387 37.69 1.08 3.66
N ALA A 388 36.72 1.28 2.75
CA ALA A 388 36.89 0.94 1.33
C ALA A 388 37.98 1.78 0.65
N ALA A 389 38.14 3.06 1.01
CA ALA A 389 39.23 3.90 0.52
C ALA A 389 40.58 3.44 1.06
N MET A 390 40.66 3.06 2.35
CA MET A 390 41.87 2.55 2.98
C MET A 390 42.29 1.18 2.42
N GLN A 391 41.33 0.30 2.10
CA GLN A 391 41.59 -0.97 1.42
C GLN A 391 42.03 -0.79 -0.03
N ARG A 392 41.56 0.24 -0.74
CA ARG A 392 42.07 0.58 -2.08
C ARG A 392 43.50 1.10 -2.08
N VAL A 393 43.94 1.73 -0.99
CA VAL A 393 45.33 2.20 -0.81
C VAL A 393 46.26 1.06 -0.35
N ALA A 394 45.73 0.06 0.36
CA ALA A 394 46.50 -1.10 0.82
C ALA A 394 46.79 -2.15 -0.28
N VAL A 395 46.12 -2.08 -1.44
CA VAL A 395 46.34 -2.96 -2.60
C VAL A 395 47.05 -2.20 -3.72
N ASP A 396 48.26 -1.70 -3.47
CA ASP A 396 49.24 -1.37 -4.52
C ASP A 396 50.67 -1.73 -4.06
N PRO A 397 51.13 -2.98 -4.26
CA PRO A 397 52.50 -3.39 -3.94
C PRO A 397 53.54 -2.87 -4.95
N THR A 398 53.14 -2.15 -6.00
CA THR A 398 53.98 -1.93 -7.19
C THR A 398 54.60 -0.54 -7.28
N ARG A 399 54.34 0.35 -6.31
CA ARG A 399 54.85 1.73 -6.36
C ARG A 399 56.12 1.99 -5.54
N MET A 400 56.88 0.94 -5.25
CA MET A 400 58.23 1.02 -4.72
C MET A 400 59.14 0.20 -5.64
N LEU A 401 59.49 0.73 -6.83
CA LEU A 401 60.75 0.48 -7.56
C LEU A 401 60.66 1.01 -9.00
N GLY A 402 61.58 1.91 -9.36
CA GLY A 402 62.15 1.96 -10.72
C GLY A 402 61.45 2.83 -11.75
N GLY A 403 62.13 3.90 -12.18
CA GLY A 403 61.72 4.75 -13.29
C GLY A 403 61.98 4.18 -14.69
N GLY A 404 61.72 5.01 -15.70
CA GLY A 404 62.29 4.88 -17.04
C GLY A 404 61.30 4.71 -18.20
N ALA A 405 61.13 5.81 -18.94
CA ALA A 405 61.03 5.90 -20.40
C ALA A 405 59.81 5.32 -21.17
N SER A 406 59.12 6.25 -21.83
CA SER A 406 58.75 6.26 -23.27
C SER A 406 57.81 5.19 -23.84
N GLY A 407 56.70 5.63 -24.44
CA GLY A 407 56.00 4.85 -25.47
C GLY A 407 54.55 5.29 -25.71
N ALA A 408 54.30 5.80 -26.91
CA ALA A 408 53.04 6.35 -27.39
C ALA A 408 51.89 5.32 -27.51
N GLY A 409 50.65 5.83 -27.57
CA GLY A 409 49.69 5.34 -28.57
C GLY A 409 48.29 4.97 -28.08
N TYR A 410 47.35 5.82 -28.49
CA TYR A 410 45.95 5.53 -28.83
C TYR A 410 44.89 5.37 -27.72
N ALA A 411 44.07 6.43 -27.67
CA ALA A 411 42.77 6.51 -27.04
C ALA A 411 41.73 5.61 -27.74
N SER A 412 40.82 5.06 -26.93
CA SER A 412 39.46 4.73 -27.34
C SER A 412 38.55 4.91 -26.12
N ALA A 413 37.86 6.05 -26.09
CA ALA A 413 36.82 6.36 -25.13
C ALA A 413 35.50 5.75 -25.63
N GLY A 414 34.98 4.75 -24.91
CA GLY A 414 33.63 4.25 -25.09
C GLY A 414 32.63 5.14 -24.35
N ALA A 415 32.00 6.06 -25.07
CA ALA A 415 30.86 6.83 -24.59
C ALA A 415 29.61 5.94 -24.57
N THR A 416 28.97 5.81 -23.41
CA THR A 416 27.64 5.23 -23.27
C THR A 416 26.59 6.26 -23.68
N SER A 417 25.77 5.89 -24.65
CA SER A 417 24.68 6.71 -25.20
C SER A 417 23.50 6.79 -24.22
N ALA A 418 23.20 8.02 -23.79
CA ALA A 418 21.93 8.35 -23.15
C ALA A 418 20.83 8.35 -24.22
N GLY A 419 19.80 7.52 -24.03
CA GLY A 419 18.66 7.42 -24.92
C GLY A 419 17.89 8.75 -25.02
N SER A 420 17.71 9.21 -26.25
CA SER A 420 16.87 10.36 -26.62
C SER A 420 15.41 10.10 -26.23
N ALA A 421 14.94 10.66 -25.13
CA ALA A 421 13.51 10.75 -24.83
C ALA A 421 12.83 11.67 -25.86
N SER A 422 11.80 11.18 -26.56
CA SER A 422 11.08 11.96 -27.57
C SER A 422 10.43 13.20 -26.95
N SER A 423 10.84 14.38 -27.41
CA SER A 423 10.24 15.67 -27.05
C SER A 423 8.71 15.60 -27.23
N GLY A 424 7.95 15.83 -26.14
CA GLY A 424 6.47 15.81 -26.15
C GLY A 424 5.82 14.64 -25.40
N ALA A 425 6.57 13.58 -25.04
CA ALA A 425 6.01 12.46 -24.25
C ALA A 425 5.56 12.88 -22.84
N LEU A 426 6.24 13.88 -22.24
CA LEU A 426 5.86 14.43 -20.95
C LEU A 426 4.57 15.28 -21.05
N LEU A 427 4.42 16.03 -22.14
CA LEU A 427 3.24 16.85 -22.39
C LEU A 427 1.98 15.98 -22.50
N GLN A 428 2.07 14.88 -23.26
CA GLN A 428 0.96 13.95 -23.45
C GLN A 428 0.57 13.23 -22.14
N LYS A 429 1.56 12.90 -21.29
CA LYS A 429 1.31 12.33 -19.96
C LYS A 429 0.62 13.31 -19.02
N LEU A 430 1.04 14.58 -19.01
CA LEU A 430 0.41 15.61 -18.17
C LEU A 430 -1.03 15.90 -18.63
N LEU A 431 -1.26 15.99 -19.95
CA LEU A 431 -2.61 16.13 -20.50
C LEU A 431 -3.50 14.92 -20.15
N ALA A 432 -2.98 13.69 -20.25
CA ALA A 432 -3.72 12.48 -19.87
C ALA A 432 -4.02 12.38 -18.36
N GLN A 433 -3.27 13.10 -17.53
CA GLN A 433 -3.52 13.27 -16.09
C GLN A 433 -4.45 14.45 -15.78
N GLY A 434 -4.99 15.12 -16.80
CA GLY A 434 -5.98 16.19 -16.66
C GLY A 434 -5.41 17.58 -16.42
N TYR A 435 -4.11 17.80 -16.64
CA TYR A 435 -3.51 19.14 -16.59
C TYR A 435 -3.88 19.93 -17.85
N SER A 436 -4.28 21.19 -17.69
CA SER A 436 -4.55 22.13 -18.78
C SER A 436 -3.25 22.74 -19.32
N MET A 437 -3.32 23.25 -20.56
CA MET A 437 -2.15 23.87 -21.20
C MET A 437 -1.65 25.12 -20.49
N LYS A 438 -2.55 25.86 -19.84
CA LYS A 438 -2.20 27.03 -19.03
C LYS A 438 -1.39 26.64 -17.79
N GLU A 439 -1.70 25.51 -17.17
CA GLU A 439 -0.98 24.97 -16.00
C GLU A 439 0.39 24.42 -16.38
N ILE A 440 0.48 23.76 -17.53
CA ILE A 440 1.76 23.26 -18.07
C ILE A 440 2.69 24.44 -18.39
N LEU A 441 2.16 25.55 -18.92
CA LEU A 441 2.94 26.76 -19.16
C LEU A 441 3.38 27.46 -17.86
N ALA A 442 2.57 27.44 -16.80
CA ALA A 442 2.97 27.94 -15.49
C ALA A 442 4.08 27.10 -14.84
N LEU A 443 4.02 25.76 -15.00
CA LEU A 443 5.07 24.83 -14.60
C LEU A 443 6.40 25.13 -15.31
N VAL A 444 6.35 25.43 -16.60
CA VAL A 444 7.51 25.87 -17.39
C VAL A 444 8.08 27.19 -16.89
N GLN A 445 7.23 28.14 -16.50
CA GLN A 445 7.68 29.43 -15.97
C GLN A 445 8.43 29.27 -14.63
N ALA A 446 7.98 28.34 -13.77
CA ALA A 446 8.65 28.02 -12.52
C ALA A 446 9.91 27.14 -12.71
N ARG A 447 9.95 26.34 -13.79
CA ARG A 447 11.03 25.40 -14.11
C ARG A 447 11.37 25.46 -15.61
N PRO A 448 12.22 26.42 -16.02
CA PRO A 448 12.56 26.62 -17.44
C PRO A 448 13.22 25.41 -18.11
N ASP A 449 13.83 24.51 -17.33
CA ASP A 449 14.41 23.25 -17.78
C ASP A 449 13.39 22.27 -18.38
N LEU A 450 12.11 22.41 -18.03
CA LEU A 450 11.03 21.56 -18.54
C LEU A 450 10.61 21.90 -19.98
N MET A 451 10.98 23.07 -20.51
CA MET A 451 10.59 23.51 -21.86
C MET A 451 11.02 22.52 -22.96
N ALA A 452 12.25 22.02 -22.87
CA ALA A 452 12.81 21.08 -23.84
C ALA A 452 12.14 19.69 -23.75
N GLN A 453 11.78 19.26 -22.54
CA GLN A 453 11.14 17.96 -22.30
C GLN A 453 9.66 17.95 -22.70
N LEU A 454 8.98 19.10 -22.55
CA LEU A 454 7.60 19.31 -22.96
C LEU A 454 7.44 19.58 -24.46
N GLY A 455 8.55 19.80 -25.18
CA GLY A 455 8.52 20.12 -26.62
C GLY A 455 7.91 21.49 -26.94
N LEU A 456 7.86 22.40 -25.96
CA LEU A 456 7.25 23.73 -26.09
C LEU A 456 8.24 24.81 -26.57
N GLY A 457 9.51 24.45 -26.75
CA GLY A 457 10.55 25.32 -27.31
C GLY A 457 10.31 25.58 -28.80
N GLY A 458 9.95 26.82 -29.15
CA GLY A 458 9.80 27.24 -30.53
C GLY A 458 11.08 27.05 -31.34
N ARG A 459 10.97 26.43 -32.52
CA ARG A 459 11.96 26.53 -33.59
C ARG A 459 12.07 28.01 -34.00
N THR A 460 12.97 28.77 -33.37
CA THR A 460 13.46 30.02 -33.95
C THR A 460 14.47 29.65 -35.03
N GLY A 461 14.02 29.75 -36.30
CA GLY A 461 14.83 29.43 -37.47
C GLY A 461 16.04 30.36 -37.64
N GLY A 462 17.01 29.90 -38.43
CA GLY A 462 18.14 30.71 -38.84
C GLY A 462 19.00 30.06 -39.93
N ARG A 463 18.65 30.38 -41.18
CA ARG A 463 19.40 30.35 -42.45
C ARG A 463 19.72 29.02 -43.11
#